data_AF-A0A0D8HIJ3-F1
#
_entry.id   AF-A0A0D8HIJ3-F1
#
_cell.length_a   1.000
_cell.length_b   1.000
_cell.length_c   1.000
_cell.angle_alpha   90.00
_cell.angle_beta   90.00
_cell.angle_gamma   90.00
#
_symmetry.space_group_name_H-M   'P 1'
#
loop_
_entity.id
_entity.type
_entity.pdbx_description
1 polymer ?
#
loop_
_entity_poly.entity_id
_entity_poly.type
_entity_poly.pdbx_seq_one_letter_code
_entity_poly.pdbx_strand_id
1 'polypeptide(L)'
;MPFYIAAEENANLLLDQSPLALLIGMVLDQQIPMERAFSAPYLLQDRLGQPLDAQYIATMDPEKLQELFSIKPALHRFPSAMAKRVAEVARLVAVDYNNDAGAIWNNATSPSDLFKRICDLPGFGIDKTKIFIALLGKQVGIKIDGWQEVCQPFGEEGTTISVADIIDDATFASVRQFKQEMKLAKKAKTDEV
;
A
#
# COMPACT_ATOMS: atom_id res chain seq x y z
N MET A 1 -10.57 -13.04 -4.57
CA MET A 1 -11.63 -12.56 -3.65
C MET A 1 -11.34 -11.10 -3.40
N PRO A 2 -12.35 -10.23 -3.31
CA PRO A 2 -12.10 -8.81 -3.06
C PRO A 2 -11.35 -8.63 -1.74
N PHE A 3 -10.55 -7.57 -1.63
CA PHE A 3 -9.89 -7.20 -0.38
C PHE A 3 -10.91 -6.92 0.73
N TYR A 4 -10.49 -6.98 1.99
CA TYR A 4 -11.29 -6.60 3.17
C TYR A 4 -10.59 -5.50 3.99
N ILE A 5 -9.74 -4.70 3.34
CA ILE A 5 -8.86 -3.74 4.02
C ILE A 5 -9.51 -2.35 4.06
N ALA A 6 -10.10 -1.91 2.95
CA ALA A 6 -10.75 -0.61 2.85
C ALA A 6 -12.11 -0.61 3.55
N ALA A 7 -12.59 0.60 3.89
CA ALA A 7 -13.85 0.76 4.62
C ALA A 7 -15.09 0.50 3.76
N GLU A 8 -14.98 0.67 2.44
CA GLU A 8 -16.08 0.51 1.49
C GLU A 8 -15.79 -0.60 0.49
N GLU A 9 -16.82 -1.34 0.09
CA GLU A 9 -16.72 -2.45 -0.86
C GLU A 9 -16.16 -2.00 -2.22
N ASN A 10 -16.59 -0.85 -2.74
CA ASN A 10 -16.09 -0.29 -3.99
C ASN A 10 -14.58 0.01 -3.94
N ALA A 11 -14.07 0.44 -2.78
CA ALA A 11 -12.64 0.65 -2.60
C ALA A 11 -11.90 -0.70 -2.59
N ASN A 12 -12.43 -1.72 -1.91
CA ASN A 12 -11.88 -3.07 -1.94
C ASN A 12 -11.88 -3.69 -3.34
N LEU A 13 -12.93 -3.47 -4.13
CA LEU A 13 -12.99 -3.88 -5.54
C LEU A 13 -11.93 -3.17 -6.39
N LEU A 14 -11.72 -1.87 -6.17
CA LEU A 14 -10.67 -1.13 -6.89
C LEU A 14 -9.26 -1.67 -6.57
N LEU A 15 -8.99 -2.03 -5.31
CA LEU A 15 -7.70 -2.60 -4.92
C LEU A 15 -7.42 -3.95 -5.62
N ASP A 16 -8.46 -4.76 -5.85
CA ASP A 16 -8.37 -6.04 -6.57
C ASP A 16 -8.11 -5.85 -8.07
N GLN A 17 -8.71 -4.82 -8.67
CA GLN A 17 -8.67 -4.59 -10.11
C GLN A 17 -7.51 -3.70 -10.58
N SER A 18 -6.94 -2.88 -9.69
CA SER A 18 -5.91 -1.89 -10.03
C SER A 18 -4.64 -2.09 -9.20
N PRO A 19 -3.58 -2.66 -9.81
CA PRO A 19 -2.24 -2.70 -9.22
C PRO A 19 -1.76 -1.34 -8.71
N LEU A 20 -2.09 -0.26 -9.43
CA LEU A 20 -1.73 1.10 -9.05
C LEU A 20 -2.50 1.57 -7.81
N ALA A 21 -3.80 1.23 -7.70
CA ALA A 21 -4.57 1.53 -6.50
C ALA A 21 -4.00 0.83 -5.26
N LEU A 22 -3.66 -0.45 -5.38
CA LEU A 22 -3.05 -1.22 -4.30
C LEU A 22 -1.71 -0.61 -3.86
N LEU A 23 -0.87 -0.24 -4.82
CA LEU A 23 0.42 0.40 -4.55
C LEU A 23 0.25 1.76 -3.85
N ILE A 24 -0.69 2.60 -4.31
CA ILE A 24 -1.00 3.89 -3.66
C ILE A 24 -1.50 3.66 -2.24
N GLY A 25 -2.38 2.69 -2.01
CA GLY A 25 -2.85 2.32 -0.67
C GLY A 25 -1.68 2.01 0.28
N MET A 26 -0.71 1.21 -0.17
CA MET A 26 0.51 0.91 0.60
C MET A 26 1.40 2.13 0.84
N VAL A 27 1.54 3.03 -0.13
CA VAL A 27 2.29 4.30 0.05
C VAL A 27 1.65 5.12 1.18
N LEU A 28 0.32 5.18 1.22
CA LEU A 28 -0.46 5.96 2.17
C LEU A 28 -0.65 5.29 3.53
N ASP A 29 -0.37 3.98 3.67
CA ASP A 29 -0.41 3.28 4.96
C ASP A 29 0.77 3.69 5.84
N GLN A 30 0.66 4.89 6.40
CA GLN A 30 1.60 5.42 7.38
C GLN A 30 0.92 6.49 8.23
N GLN A 31 1.01 6.34 9.55
CA GLN A 31 0.52 7.34 10.50
C GLN A 31 -0.99 7.66 10.41
N ILE A 32 -1.77 6.88 9.68
CA ILE A 32 -3.24 6.88 9.63
C ILE A 32 -3.76 5.43 9.77
N PRO A 33 -5.05 5.21 10.06
CA PRO A 33 -5.64 3.87 10.04
C PRO A 33 -5.55 3.24 8.64
N MET A 34 -5.34 1.92 8.59
CA MET A 34 -5.10 1.21 7.32
C MET A 34 -6.33 1.26 6.42
N GLU A 35 -7.53 1.14 6.97
CA GLU A 35 -8.79 1.25 6.24
C GLU A 35 -8.92 2.59 5.52
N ARG A 36 -8.44 3.67 6.12
CA ARG A 36 -8.41 4.99 5.49
C ARG A 36 -7.36 5.07 4.39
N ALA A 37 -6.17 4.51 4.63
CA ALA A 37 -5.09 4.49 3.64
C ALA A 37 -5.50 3.73 2.37
N PHE A 38 -6.11 2.56 2.54
CA PHE A 38 -6.54 1.70 1.44
C PHE A 38 -7.87 2.13 0.80
N SER A 39 -8.66 3.00 1.44
CA SER A 39 -9.80 3.68 0.80
C SER A 39 -9.38 4.91 -0.03
N ALA A 40 -8.23 5.51 0.26
CA ALA A 40 -7.79 6.75 -0.38
C ALA A 40 -7.59 6.67 -1.91
N PRO A 41 -7.11 5.55 -2.52
CA PRO A 41 -7.03 5.42 -3.97
C PRO A 41 -8.38 5.56 -4.66
N TYR A 42 -9.45 5.00 -4.08
CA TYR A 42 -10.81 5.11 -4.61
C TYR A 42 -11.31 6.56 -4.58
N LEU A 43 -11.11 7.25 -3.46
CA LEU A 43 -11.46 8.66 -3.35
C LEU A 43 -10.61 9.56 -4.27
N LEU A 44 -9.34 9.21 -4.49
CA LEU A 44 -8.51 9.91 -5.46
C LEU A 44 -9.05 9.72 -6.87
N GLN A 45 -9.44 8.50 -7.25
CA GLN A 45 -10.03 8.19 -8.54
C GLN A 45 -11.33 8.98 -8.78
N ASP A 46 -12.21 9.03 -7.78
CA ASP A 46 -13.45 9.80 -7.83
C ASP A 46 -13.19 11.30 -8.04
N ARG A 47 -12.22 11.87 -7.30
CA ARG A 47 -11.81 13.27 -7.43
C ARG A 47 -11.17 13.61 -8.78
N LEU A 48 -10.47 12.65 -9.38
CA LEU A 48 -9.90 12.77 -10.73
C LEU A 48 -10.96 12.65 -11.82
N GLY A 49 -12.09 11.99 -11.54
CA GLY A 49 -13.17 11.73 -12.50
C GLY A 49 -12.82 10.72 -13.58
N GLN A 50 -11.75 9.92 -13.38
CA GLN A 50 -11.27 8.93 -14.34
C GLN A 50 -10.47 7.82 -13.63
N PRO A 51 -10.28 6.64 -14.26
CA PRO A 51 -9.42 5.58 -13.71
C PRO A 51 -8.02 6.08 -13.35
N LEU A 52 -7.43 5.49 -12.31
CA LEU A 52 -6.06 5.82 -11.90
C LEU A 52 -5.07 5.43 -13.01
N ASP A 53 -4.25 6.38 -13.43
CA ASP A 53 -3.22 6.22 -14.45
C ASP A 53 -1.92 6.86 -13.94
N ALA A 54 -0.81 6.11 -13.97
CA ALA A 54 0.43 6.56 -13.35
C ALA A 54 1.07 7.70 -14.15
N GLN A 55 1.00 7.68 -15.48
CA GLN A 55 1.49 8.74 -16.35
C GLN A 55 0.69 10.03 -16.16
N TYR A 56 -0.64 9.93 -16.04
CA TYR A 56 -1.50 11.07 -15.74
C TYR A 56 -1.11 11.69 -14.39
N ILE A 57 -1.06 10.89 -13.31
CA ILE A 57 -0.68 11.38 -11.97
C ILE A 57 0.75 11.97 -11.96
N ALA A 58 1.68 11.37 -12.70
CA ALA A 58 3.08 11.82 -12.76
C ALA A 58 3.26 13.15 -13.52
N THR A 59 2.36 13.46 -14.45
CA THR A 59 2.41 14.67 -15.29
C THR A 59 1.44 15.75 -14.85
N MET A 60 0.58 15.46 -13.88
CA MET A 60 -0.26 16.46 -13.23
C MET A 60 0.57 17.56 -12.59
N ASP A 61 0.01 18.76 -12.59
CA ASP A 61 0.50 19.87 -11.78
C ASP A 61 0.55 19.44 -10.29
N PRO A 62 1.73 19.51 -9.64
CA PRO A 62 1.89 19.11 -8.24
C PRO A 62 0.94 19.84 -7.28
N GLU A 63 0.63 21.11 -7.55
CA GLU A 63 -0.28 21.89 -6.71
C GLU A 63 -1.71 21.37 -6.82
N LYS A 64 -2.17 21.04 -8.03
CA LYS A 64 -3.49 20.44 -8.24
C LYS A 64 -3.61 19.07 -7.58
N LEU A 65 -2.58 18.21 -7.69
CA LEU A 65 -2.61 16.91 -7.01
C LEU A 65 -2.68 17.09 -5.49
N GLN A 66 -1.94 18.06 -4.93
CA GLN A 66 -2.03 18.40 -3.52
C GLN A 66 -3.44 18.91 -3.13
N GLU A 67 -4.08 19.73 -3.95
CA GLU A 67 -5.46 20.18 -3.74
C GLU A 67 -6.41 18.98 -3.67
N LEU A 68 -6.32 18.06 -4.63
CA LEU A 68 -7.13 16.83 -4.62
C LEU A 68 -6.91 16.02 -3.34
N PHE A 69 -5.68 15.91 -2.84
CA PHE A 69 -5.41 15.24 -1.57
C PHE A 69 -5.99 15.97 -0.35
N SER A 70 -6.17 17.28 -0.46
CA SER A 70 -6.60 18.17 0.64
C SER A 70 -8.11 18.38 0.69
N ILE A 71 -8.87 18.09 -0.39
CA ILE A 71 -10.34 18.14 -0.39
C ILE A 71 -10.88 17.36 0.82
N LYS A 72 -11.75 17.99 1.60
CA LYS A 72 -12.30 17.40 2.83
C LYS A 72 -13.35 16.32 2.50
N PRO A 73 -13.30 15.14 3.16
CA PRO A 73 -12.26 14.72 4.10
C PRO A 73 -10.93 14.43 3.38
N ALA A 74 -9.82 14.99 3.90
CA ALA A 74 -8.52 14.86 3.25
C ALA A 74 -8.09 13.38 3.13
N LEU A 75 -7.41 13.02 2.04
CA LEU A 75 -6.98 11.63 1.82
C LEU A 75 -5.99 11.16 2.88
N HIS A 76 -5.14 12.07 3.36
CA HIS A 76 -4.15 11.80 4.39
C HIS A 76 -4.07 12.94 5.41
N ARG A 77 -3.53 12.67 6.61
CA ARG A 77 -3.20 13.71 7.60
C ARG A 77 -2.03 14.63 7.19
N PHE A 78 -1.34 14.28 6.10
CA PHE A 78 -0.20 15.02 5.52
C PHE A 78 -0.39 15.13 4.00
N PRO A 79 -1.41 15.87 3.53
CA PRO A 79 -1.86 15.79 2.14
C PRO A 79 -0.77 16.23 1.14
N SER A 80 -0.06 17.33 1.40
CA SER A 80 1.03 17.81 0.54
C SER A 80 2.17 16.79 0.39
N ALA A 81 2.69 16.29 1.52
CA ALA A 81 3.79 15.33 1.51
C ALA A 81 3.40 14.01 0.83
N MET A 82 2.17 13.54 1.04
CA MET A 82 1.69 12.29 0.44
C MET A 82 1.30 12.44 -1.03
N ALA A 83 0.77 13.58 -1.46
CA ALA A 83 0.56 13.89 -2.87
C ALA A 83 1.89 13.84 -3.63
N LYS A 84 2.93 14.51 -3.10
CA LYS A 84 4.28 14.45 -3.67
C LYS A 84 4.81 13.03 -3.73
N ARG A 85 4.67 12.25 -2.65
CA ARG A 85 5.14 10.86 -2.61
C ARG A 85 4.44 9.97 -3.62
N VAL A 86 3.13 10.12 -3.78
CA VAL A 86 2.34 9.38 -4.78
C VAL A 86 2.74 9.78 -6.19
N ALA A 87 2.98 11.06 -6.47
CA ALA A 87 3.52 11.50 -7.76
C ALA A 87 4.90 10.92 -8.06
N GLU A 88 5.80 10.86 -7.07
CA GLU A 88 7.14 10.25 -7.23
C GLU A 88 7.05 8.76 -7.59
N VAL A 89 6.17 8.01 -6.91
CA VAL A 89 5.90 6.59 -7.23
C VAL A 89 5.26 6.45 -8.61
N ALA A 90 4.26 7.27 -8.93
CA ALA A 90 3.59 7.24 -10.23
C ALA A 90 4.56 7.52 -11.38
N ARG A 91 5.50 8.47 -11.21
CA ARG A 91 6.55 8.75 -12.19
C ARG A 91 7.45 7.53 -12.42
N LEU A 92 7.86 6.86 -11.35
CA LEU A 92 8.68 5.65 -11.42
C LEU A 92 7.93 4.53 -12.16
N VAL A 93 6.65 4.32 -11.85
CA VAL A 93 5.80 3.36 -12.58
C VAL A 93 5.67 3.73 -14.06
N ALA A 94 5.38 5.00 -14.36
CA ALA A 94 5.20 5.46 -15.73
C ALA A 94 6.46 5.27 -16.59
N VAL A 95 7.63 5.61 -16.05
CA VAL A 95 8.90 5.60 -16.79
C VAL A 95 9.55 4.22 -16.79
N ASP A 96 9.68 3.59 -15.63
CA ASP A 96 10.50 2.38 -15.47
C ASP A 96 9.70 1.09 -15.67
N TYR A 97 8.37 1.19 -15.61
CA TYR A 97 7.44 0.05 -15.70
C TYR A 97 6.36 0.24 -16.77
N ASN A 98 6.60 1.10 -17.77
CA ASN A 98 5.69 1.33 -18.90
C ASN A 98 4.24 1.61 -18.48
N ASN A 99 4.06 2.40 -17.41
CA ASN A 99 2.75 2.74 -16.85
C ASN A 99 1.96 1.56 -16.23
N ASP A 100 2.61 0.41 -16.04
CA ASP A 100 2.02 -0.77 -15.39
C ASP A 100 2.64 -1.00 -14.01
N ALA A 101 1.92 -0.65 -12.94
CA ALA A 101 2.37 -0.90 -11.57
C ALA A 101 2.53 -2.41 -11.27
N GLY A 102 1.74 -3.27 -11.92
CA GLY A 102 1.81 -4.72 -11.74
C GLY A 102 3.13 -5.31 -12.24
N ALA A 103 3.75 -4.68 -13.23
CA ALA A 103 5.06 -5.09 -13.75
C ALA A 103 6.18 -5.05 -12.69
N ILE A 104 6.01 -4.30 -11.59
CA ILE A 104 6.97 -4.28 -10.47
C ILE A 104 7.17 -5.68 -9.90
N TRP A 105 6.09 -6.45 -9.72
CA TRP A 105 6.17 -7.80 -9.15
C TRP A 105 6.00 -8.91 -10.18
N ASN A 106 5.21 -8.69 -11.24
CA ASN A 106 5.00 -9.70 -12.28
C ASN A 106 6.27 -9.99 -13.10
N ASN A 107 7.16 -9.01 -13.23
CA ASN A 107 8.40 -9.15 -13.98
C ASN A 107 9.64 -9.35 -13.08
N ALA A 108 9.43 -9.52 -11.77
CA ALA A 108 10.52 -9.85 -10.88
C ALA A 108 11.04 -11.27 -11.17
N THR A 109 12.36 -11.45 -11.11
CA THR A 109 13.04 -12.69 -11.54
C THR A 109 13.45 -13.60 -10.38
N SER A 110 13.45 -13.08 -9.16
CA SER A 110 13.72 -13.80 -7.93
C SER A 110 13.08 -13.07 -6.73
N PRO A 111 12.96 -13.71 -5.55
CA PRO A 111 12.53 -13.04 -4.32
C PRO A 111 13.41 -11.83 -3.96
N SER A 112 14.73 -11.90 -4.19
CA SER A 112 15.64 -10.79 -3.92
C SER A 112 15.47 -9.63 -4.90
N ASP A 113 15.21 -9.92 -6.17
CA ASP A 113 14.86 -8.92 -7.19
C ASP A 113 13.53 -8.24 -6.84
N LEU A 114 12.50 -9.02 -6.48
CA LEU A 114 11.22 -8.48 -6.02
C LEU A 114 11.39 -7.56 -4.81
N PHE A 115 12.16 -8.00 -3.81
CA PHE A 115 12.46 -7.20 -2.64
C PHE A 115 13.13 -5.88 -3.01
N LYS A 116 14.15 -5.93 -3.87
CA LYS A 116 14.86 -4.75 -4.33
C LYS A 116 13.92 -3.79 -5.06
N ARG A 117 13.13 -4.26 -6.03
CA ARG A 117 12.20 -3.45 -6.82
C ARG A 117 11.21 -2.71 -5.94
N ILE A 118 10.62 -3.39 -4.96
CA ILE A 118 9.66 -2.77 -4.03
C ILE A 118 10.39 -1.82 -3.06
N CYS A 119 11.56 -2.19 -2.53
CA CYS A 119 12.28 -1.36 -1.58
C CYS A 119 12.85 -0.08 -2.22
N ASP A 120 13.13 -0.09 -3.51
CA ASP A 120 13.61 1.08 -4.25
C ASP A 120 12.48 2.10 -4.53
N LEU A 121 11.21 1.74 -4.29
CA LEU A 121 10.07 2.66 -4.44
C LEU A 121 10.11 3.78 -3.38
N PRO A 122 9.84 5.04 -3.77
CA PRO A 122 9.75 6.13 -2.82
C PRO A 122 8.80 5.83 -1.66
N GLY A 123 9.33 5.86 -0.43
CA GLY A 123 8.55 5.63 0.79
C GLY A 123 8.45 4.17 1.25
N PHE A 124 9.12 3.24 0.58
CA PHE A 124 9.24 1.86 1.02
C PHE A 124 10.55 1.68 1.81
N GLY A 125 10.41 1.52 3.12
CA GLY A 125 11.49 0.98 3.96
C GLY A 125 11.35 -0.53 4.10
N ILE A 126 12.36 -1.18 4.69
CA ILE A 126 12.46 -2.65 4.84
C ILE A 126 11.14 -3.28 5.32
N ASP A 127 10.57 -2.83 6.43
CA ASP A 127 9.33 -3.42 6.96
C ASP A 127 8.14 -3.25 6.00
N LYS A 128 7.99 -2.07 5.38
CA LYS A 128 6.89 -1.84 4.42
C LYS A 128 7.07 -2.70 3.18
N THR A 129 8.30 -2.87 2.69
CA THR A 129 8.64 -3.79 1.61
C THR A 129 8.21 -5.21 1.94
N LYS A 130 8.60 -5.70 3.13
CA LYS A 130 8.23 -7.05 3.57
C LYS A 130 6.71 -7.22 3.68
N ILE A 131 6.01 -6.28 4.31
CA ILE A 131 4.55 -6.32 4.43
C ILE A 131 3.89 -6.33 3.05
N PHE A 132 4.39 -5.52 2.10
CA PHE A 132 3.81 -5.49 0.77
C PHE A 132 4.03 -6.80 0.01
N ILE A 133 5.24 -7.38 0.09
CA ILE A 133 5.51 -8.70 -0.51
C ILE A 133 4.61 -9.77 0.10
N ALA A 134 4.41 -9.74 1.43
CA ALA A 134 3.48 -10.66 2.08
C ALA A 134 2.05 -10.49 1.56
N LEU A 135 1.57 -9.25 1.37
CA LEU A 135 0.25 -8.97 0.81
C LEU A 135 0.13 -9.49 -0.63
N LEU A 136 1.15 -9.26 -1.45
CA LEU A 136 1.22 -9.75 -2.82
C LEU A 136 1.22 -11.29 -2.87
N GLY A 137 1.97 -11.94 -1.98
CA GLY A 137 2.06 -13.40 -1.88
C GLY A 137 0.76 -14.05 -1.40
N LYS A 138 0.20 -13.54 -0.29
CA LYS A 138 -0.97 -14.13 0.38
C LYS A 138 -2.29 -13.85 -0.34
N GLN A 139 -2.45 -12.66 -0.92
CA GLN A 139 -3.75 -12.21 -1.43
C GLN A 139 -3.78 -11.99 -2.94
N VAL A 140 -2.72 -11.45 -3.53
CA VAL A 140 -2.65 -11.21 -4.99
C VAL A 140 -2.25 -12.48 -5.76
N GLY A 141 -1.46 -13.37 -5.13
CA GLY A 141 -1.05 -14.63 -5.74
C GLY A 141 0.09 -14.47 -6.76
N ILE A 142 1.14 -13.72 -6.40
CA ILE A 142 2.35 -13.62 -7.23
C ILE A 142 3.03 -14.99 -7.41
N LYS A 143 3.62 -15.21 -8.60
CA LYS A 143 4.16 -16.51 -9.02
C LYS A 143 5.63 -16.74 -8.68
N ILE A 144 6.22 -15.90 -7.82
CA ILE A 144 7.66 -15.96 -7.54
C ILE A 144 7.90 -16.93 -6.37
N ASP A 145 8.49 -18.09 -6.64
CA ASP A 145 8.75 -19.07 -5.58
C ASP A 145 9.72 -18.49 -4.53
N GLY A 146 9.48 -18.79 -3.25
CA GLY A 146 10.32 -18.35 -2.14
C GLY A 146 10.11 -16.89 -1.69
N TRP A 147 9.04 -16.21 -2.13
CA TRP A 147 8.73 -14.85 -1.67
C TRP A 147 8.59 -14.73 -0.14
N GLN A 148 8.20 -15.82 0.53
CA GLN A 148 8.06 -15.89 1.99
C GLN A 148 9.37 -15.57 2.70
N GLU A 149 10.52 -15.96 2.14
CA GLU A 149 11.84 -15.83 2.76
C GLU A 149 12.25 -14.36 2.92
N VAL A 150 11.92 -13.52 1.95
CA VAL A 150 12.31 -12.10 1.93
C VAL A 150 11.34 -11.20 2.70
N CYS A 151 10.21 -11.75 3.16
CA CYS A 151 9.15 -10.98 3.82
C CYS A 151 8.89 -11.39 5.28
N GLN A 152 9.74 -12.24 5.87
CA GLN A 152 9.64 -12.64 7.27
C GLN A 152 9.65 -11.45 8.25
N PRO A 153 8.80 -11.47 9.31
CA PRO A 153 7.85 -12.54 9.68
C PRO A 153 6.49 -12.46 8.97
N PHE A 154 6.26 -11.43 8.14
CA PHE A 154 4.93 -11.15 7.57
C PHE A 154 4.45 -12.20 6.55
N GLY A 155 5.36 -12.99 6.00
CA GLY A 155 5.05 -14.09 5.09
C GLY A 155 4.58 -15.38 5.76
N GLU A 156 4.69 -15.50 7.09
CA GLU A 156 4.33 -16.74 7.81
C GLU A 156 2.82 -17.03 7.71
N GLU A 157 2.48 -18.29 7.47
CA GLU A 157 1.09 -18.75 7.43
C GLU A 157 0.43 -18.67 8.82
N GLY A 158 -0.89 -18.43 8.84
CA GLY A 158 -1.67 -18.37 10.08
C GLY A 158 -1.38 -17.18 10.99
N THR A 159 -0.61 -16.19 10.53
CA THR A 159 -0.37 -14.95 11.27
C THR A 159 -1.48 -13.92 11.02
N THR A 160 -1.65 -13.00 11.96
CA THR A 160 -2.58 -11.85 11.87
C THR A 160 -1.89 -10.57 12.33
N ILE A 161 -0.71 -10.30 11.77
CA ILE A 161 0.21 -9.27 12.25
C ILE A 161 0.32 -8.06 11.31
N SER A 162 -0.23 -8.17 10.10
CA SER A 162 -0.11 -7.15 9.06
C SER A 162 -1.32 -7.10 8.14
N VAL A 163 -1.36 -6.09 7.25
CA VAL A 163 -2.43 -5.96 6.25
C VAL A 163 -2.50 -7.16 5.30
N ALA A 164 -1.39 -7.88 5.13
CA ALA A 164 -1.31 -9.10 4.33
C ALA A 164 -2.21 -10.22 4.85
N ASP A 165 -2.61 -10.15 6.11
CA ASP A 165 -3.36 -11.19 6.80
C ASP A 165 -4.88 -10.93 6.82
N ILE A 166 -5.32 -9.80 6.26
CA ILE A 166 -6.73 -9.37 6.28
C ILE A 166 -7.46 -9.98 5.11
N ILE A 167 -8.28 -11.01 5.38
CA ILE A 167 -9.07 -11.72 4.37
C ILE A 167 -10.58 -11.72 4.68
N ASP A 168 -10.96 -11.20 5.83
CA ASP A 168 -12.34 -11.03 6.31
C ASP A 168 -12.39 -10.03 7.49
N ASP A 169 -13.58 -9.75 8.01
CA ASP A 169 -13.78 -8.84 9.15
C ASP A 169 -13.09 -9.33 10.44
N ALA A 170 -13.00 -10.65 10.64
CA ALA A 170 -12.41 -11.25 11.84
C ALA A 170 -10.89 -11.07 11.87
N THR A 171 -10.23 -11.29 10.75
CA THR A 171 -8.79 -11.04 10.56
C THR A 171 -8.48 -9.56 10.54
N PHE A 172 -9.35 -8.71 9.99
CA PHE A 172 -9.26 -7.25 10.13
C PHE A 172 -9.19 -6.83 11.60
N ALA A 173 -10.12 -7.32 12.42
CA ALA A 173 -10.16 -7.03 13.85
C ALA A 173 -8.89 -7.50 14.57
N SER A 174 -8.44 -8.72 14.27
CA SER A 174 -7.21 -9.31 14.83
C SER A 174 -5.95 -8.48 14.50
N VAL A 175 -5.77 -8.08 13.24
CA VAL A 175 -4.64 -7.25 12.81
C VAL A 175 -4.68 -5.88 13.47
N ARG A 176 -5.87 -5.29 13.61
CA ARG A 176 -6.04 -4.01 14.30
C ARG A 176 -5.65 -4.10 15.77
N GLN A 177 -6.07 -5.17 16.45
CA GLN A 177 -5.68 -5.44 17.84
C GLN A 177 -4.15 -5.59 17.97
N PHE A 178 -3.53 -6.43 17.13
CA PHE A 178 -2.09 -6.63 17.13
C PHE A 178 -1.31 -5.31 16.94
N LYS A 179 -1.70 -4.49 15.95
CA LYS A 179 -1.06 -3.18 15.72
C LYS A 179 -1.20 -2.24 16.92
N GLN A 180 -2.32 -2.29 17.64
CA GLN A 180 -2.53 -1.49 18.86
C GLN A 180 -1.60 -1.97 19.99
N GLU A 181 -1.54 -3.27 20.24
CA GLU A 181 -0.67 -3.87 21.26
C GLU A 181 0.81 -3.55 20.98
N MET A 182 1.26 -3.68 19.73
CA MET A 182 2.63 -3.34 19.34
C MET A 182 2.94 -1.84 19.51
N LYS A 183 1.97 -0.96 19.25
CA LYS A 183 2.13 0.48 19.48
C LYS A 183 2.26 0.79 20.97
N LEU A 184 1.46 0.15 21.81
CA LEU A 184 1.54 0.29 23.27
C LEU A 184 2.88 -0.23 23.81
N ALA A 185 3.32 -1.40 23.36
CA ALA A 185 4.61 -1.98 23.76
C ALA A 185 5.81 -1.11 23.35
N LYS A 186 5.77 -0.50 22.15
CA LYS A 186 6.81 0.45 21.70
C LYS A 186 6.81 1.73 22.54
N LYS A 187 5.63 2.24 22.91
CA LYS A 187 5.52 3.42 23.77
C LYS A 187 6.09 3.12 25.17
N ALA A 188 5.71 2.00 25.78
CA ALA A 188 6.23 1.60 27.09
C ALA A 188 7.77 1.49 27.11
N LYS A 189 8.37 0.89 26.08
CA LYS A 189 9.84 0.81 25.94
C LYS A 189 10.51 2.17 25.73
N THR A 190 9.82 3.14 25.14
CA THR A 190 10.37 4.50 24.96
C THR A 190 10.26 5.30 26.24
N ASP A 191 9.25 5.04 27.07
CA ASP A 191 9.05 5.71 28.37
C ASP A 191 9.95 5.11 29.49
N GLU A 192 10.54 3.93 29.28
CA GLU A 192 11.48 3.25 30.20
C GLU A 192 12.97 3.63 30.01
N VAL A 193 13.31 4.40 28.96
CA VAL A 193 14.68 4.83 28.60
C VAL A 193 14.86 6.31 28.87
#